data_AF-A0A847W7J8-F1
#
_entry.id   AF-A0A847W7J8-F1
#
_cell.length_a   1.000
_cell.length_b   1.000
_cell.length_c   1.000
_cell.angle_alpha   90.00
_cell.angle_beta   90.00
_cell.angle_gamma   90.00
#
_symmetry.space_group_name_H-M   'P 1'
#
loop_
_entity.id
_entity.type
_entity.pdbx_description
1 polymer ?
#
loop_
_entity_poly.entity_id
_entity_poly.type
_entity_poly.pdbx_seq_one_letter_code
_entity_poly.pdbx_strand_id
1 'polypeptide(L)'
;MRNGTNFVKLTDSPFSRRGSYFAFFSESGGSDVFGKATVWLSNTRGGGAVMGSVTYRQLKLDLYKDGAKLPIVVSTTPYELIIESDLGSVRCCIGERRLVRIKGSDGLTLRLTPQPTAFLGIPATDMLDGTYFVPFGQSNVLMIPFKGSFKCGAYHELSPDEDGNIDMVIEEYTIDPIHRPLSEYPSYEDCVASCKAEFDTFAASVAPALPDRYEDKRLQAAWITWCLMVEPDGEALYK
;
A
#
# COMPACT_ATOMS: atom_id res chain seq x y z
N MET A 1 -18.35 -14.71 11.88
CA MET A 1 -16.95 -14.27 11.68
C MET A 1 -16.91 -13.56 10.34
N ARG A 2 -16.55 -12.27 10.31
CA ARG A 2 -16.49 -11.48 9.07
C ARG A 2 -15.27 -11.96 8.26
N ASN A 3 -15.46 -12.19 6.97
CA ASN A 3 -14.38 -12.50 6.06
C ASN A 3 -14.19 -11.35 5.08
N GLY A 4 -12.96 -11.12 4.65
CA GLY A 4 -12.65 -10.13 3.63
C GLY A 4 -13.15 -10.56 2.26
N THR A 5 -13.59 -9.60 1.45
CA THR A 5 -13.92 -9.83 0.04
C THR A 5 -12.64 -9.64 -0.77
N ASN A 6 -12.15 -10.72 -1.36
CA ASN A 6 -10.83 -10.72 -1.99
C ASN A 6 -10.93 -10.95 -3.49
N PHE A 7 -10.65 -9.91 -4.27
CA PHE A 7 -10.31 -10.08 -5.68
C PHE A 7 -9.00 -10.87 -5.82
N VAL A 8 -8.00 -10.58 -4.97
CA VAL A 8 -6.79 -11.40 -4.78
C VAL A 8 -6.48 -11.54 -3.30
N LYS A 9 -5.96 -12.71 -2.90
CA LYS A 9 -5.48 -12.90 -1.53
C LYS A 9 -4.02 -12.46 -1.44
N LEU A 10 -3.71 -11.62 -0.46
CA LEU A 10 -2.34 -11.14 -0.21
C LEU A 10 -1.35 -12.26 0.14
N THR A 11 -1.84 -13.45 0.52
CA THR A 11 -1.02 -14.64 0.75
C THR A 11 -0.59 -15.33 -0.55
N ASP A 12 -1.36 -15.14 -1.61
CA ASP A 12 -1.16 -15.80 -2.90
C ASP A 12 -0.41 -14.88 -3.86
N SER A 13 -0.68 -13.58 -3.80
CA SER A 13 -0.01 -12.55 -4.59
C SER A 13 -0.01 -11.22 -3.84
N PRO A 14 1.13 -10.49 -3.80
CA PRO A 14 1.15 -9.16 -3.20
C PRO A 14 0.25 -8.19 -3.95
N PHE A 15 -0.37 -7.26 -3.23
CA PHE A 15 -1.18 -6.22 -3.85
C PHE A 15 -0.28 -5.10 -4.40
N SER A 16 -0.19 -4.99 -5.72
CA SER A 16 0.70 -4.06 -6.43
C SER A 16 0.00 -3.41 -7.63
N ARG A 17 0.72 -2.53 -8.34
CA ARG A 17 0.34 -1.92 -9.60
C ARG A 17 1.46 -2.06 -10.62
N ARG A 18 1.10 -2.18 -11.91
CA ARG A 18 2.05 -2.12 -13.02
C ARG A 18 2.97 -0.89 -12.94
N GLY A 19 4.26 -1.14 -13.07
CA GLY A 19 5.33 -0.17 -13.03
C GLY A 19 5.75 0.22 -11.61
N SER A 20 5.00 -0.17 -10.58
CA SER A 20 5.33 0.17 -9.21
C SER A 20 6.21 -0.87 -8.55
N TYR A 21 7.16 -0.39 -7.75
CA TYR A 21 7.87 -1.22 -6.80
C TYR A 21 7.13 -1.35 -5.47
N PHE A 22 6.15 -0.48 -5.18
CA PHE A 22 5.34 -0.64 -3.98
C PHE A 22 4.47 -1.88 -4.06
N ALA A 23 4.40 -2.59 -2.95
CA ALA A 23 3.51 -3.72 -2.81
C ALA A 23 3.04 -3.85 -1.37
N PHE A 24 1.80 -4.30 -1.21
CA PHE A 24 1.27 -4.71 0.08
C PHE A 24 1.30 -6.22 0.25
N PHE A 25 1.72 -6.66 1.44
CA PHE A 25 1.94 -8.05 1.79
C PHE A 25 1.16 -8.43 3.05
N SER A 26 0.93 -9.73 3.23
CA SER A 26 0.46 -10.29 4.50
C SER A 26 1.44 -11.36 5.01
N GLU A 27 1.57 -11.49 6.35
CA GLU A 27 2.47 -12.49 6.95
C GLU A 27 1.79 -13.82 7.25
N SER A 28 0.50 -13.75 7.53
CA SER A 28 -0.26 -14.85 8.12
C SER A 28 -1.19 -15.47 7.08
N GLY A 29 -1.26 -16.81 7.08
CA GLY A 29 -2.46 -17.46 6.58
C GLY A 29 -3.67 -16.91 7.37
N GLY A 30 -4.72 -16.49 6.66
CA GLY A 30 -5.91 -15.88 7.27
C GLY A 30 -5.95 -14.35 7.23
N SER A 31 -5.32 -13.70 6.23
CA SER A 31 -5.53 -12.28 5.91
C SER A 31 -7.00 -11.94 5.61
N ASP A 32 -7.76 -12.94 5.18
CA ASP A 32 -9.20 -12.90 4.93
C ASP A 32 -10.04 -13.23 6.17
N VAL A 33 -9.42 -13.51 7.32
CA VAL A 33 -10.09 -13.84 8.59
C VAL A 33 -9.95 -12.69 9.57
N PHE A 34 -11.08 -12.18 10.05
CA PHE A 34 -11.12 -11.07 11.00
C PHE A 34 -10.29 -11.31 12.26
N GLY A 35 -9.47 -10.31 12.61
CA GLY A 35 -8.57 -10.33 13.76
C GLY A 35 -7.28 -11.10 13.56
N LYS A 36 -7.08 -11.77 12.42
CA LYS A 36 -5.85 -12.52 12.09
C LYS A 36 -5.02 -11.88 10.98
N ALA A 37 -5.56 -10.88 10.30
CA ALA A 37 -4.89 -10.22 9.20
C ALA A 37 -3.72 -9.36 9.68
N THR A 38 -2.67 -9.36 8.88
CA THR A 38 -1.51 -8.48 9.00
C THR A 38 -1.27 -7.82 7.64
N VAL A 39 -1.00 -6.53 7.63
CA VAL A 39 -0.73 -5.79 6.39
C VAL A 39 0.61 -5.09 6.51
N TRP A 40 1.41 -5.20 5.47
CA TRP A 40 2.71 -4.57 5.36
C TRP A 40 2.80 -3.83 4.04
N LEU A 41 3.38 -2.65 4.04
CA LEU A 41 3.86 -1.95 2.86
C LEU A 41 5.36 -2.17 2.74
N SER A 42 5.81 -2.50 1.54
CA SER A 42 7.22 -2.59 1.17
C SER A 42 7.44 -2.12 -0.26
N ASN A 43 8.70 -1.92 -0.64
CA ASN A 43 9.12 -1.98 -2.03
C ASN A 43 9.63 -3.38 -2.39
N THR A 44 9.58 -3.70 -3.68
CA THR A 44 10.08 -4.96 -4.29
C THR A 44 11.44 -4.77 -4.97
N ARG A 45 12.14 -3.65 -4.68
CA ARG A 45 13.48 -3.40 -5.20
C ARG A 45 14.46 -4.42 -4.60
N GLY A 46 15.30 -4.98 -5.48
CA GLY A 46 16.35 -5.93 -5.12
C GLY A 46 15.92 -7.40 -5.10
N GLY A 47 16.88 -8.31 -5.29
CA GLY A 47 16.66 -9.76 -5.46
C GLY A 47 16.09 -10.50 -4.24
N GLY A 48 15.74 -9.81 -3.16
CA GLY A 48 15.20 -10.40 -1.95
C GLY A 48 13.68 -10.32 -1.79
N ALA A 49 12.97 -9.68 -2.74
CA ALA A 49 11.50 -9.69 -2.82
C ALA A 49 10.90 -11.09 -3.09
N VAL A 50 11.75 -12.13 -3.17
CA VAL A 50 11.33 -13.52 -3.35
C VAL A 50 10.59 -14.00 -2.10
N MET A 51 9.35 -14.43 -2.31
CA MET A 51 8.47 -15.10 -1.36
C MET A 51 9.22 -16.08 -0.45
N GLY A 52 9.46 -15.67 0.80
CA GLY A 52 10.13 -16.50 1.82
C GLY A 52 10.98 -15.70 2.81
N SER A 53 11.44 -14.52 2.43
CA SER A 53 12.20 -13.63 3.31
C SER A 53 11.28 -12.60 3.98
N VAL A 54 11.11 -12.69 5.30
CA VAL A 54 10.44 -11.65 6.11
C VAL A 54 11.22 -10.34 6.16
N THR A 55 12.37 -10.26 5.50
CA THR A 55 13.37 -9.18 5.56
C THR A 55 12.94 -7.92 4.78
N TYR A 56 11.84 -8.00 4.02
CA TYR A 56 11.33 -6.90 3.18
C TYR A 56 9.90 -6.54 3.56
N ARG A 57 9.60 -6.48 4.86
CA ARG A 57 8.31 -6.00 5.37
C ARG A 57 8.54 -4.68 6.06
N GLN A 58 8.66 -3.61 5.29
CA GLN A 58 9.27 -2.39 5.80
C GLN A 58 8.38 -1.62 6.78
N LEU A 59 7.09 -1.48 6.49
CA LEU A 59 6.13 -0.80 7.36
C LEU A 59 4.90 -1.67 7.60
N LYS A 60 4.63 -2.01 8.86
CA LYS A 60 3.38 -2.66 9.27
C LYS A 60 2.28 -1.61 9.39
N LEU A 61 1.11 -1.90 8.83
CA LEU A 61 -0.08 -1.05 8.93
C LEU A 61 -1.05 -1.68 9.94
N ASP A 62 -1.34 -0.93 11.00
CA ASP A 62 -2.33 -1.30 12.02
C ASP A 62 -3.35 -0.16 12.20
N LEU A 63 -4.61 -0.52 12.47
CA LEU A 63 -5.67 0.46 12.78
C LEU A 63 -5.85 0.61 14.28
N TYR A 64 -6.03 1.85 14.73
CA TYR A 64 -6.28 2.20 16.12
C TYR A 64 -7.51 3.10 16.24
N LYS A 65 -8.20 3.00 17.38
CA LYS A 65 -9.23 3.94 17.82
C LYS A 65 -9.00 4.20 19.31
N ASP A 66 -8.93 5.47 19.69
CA ASP A 66 -8.77 5.91 21.08
C ASP A 66 -7.60 5.20 21.80
N GLY A 67 -6.48 5.01 21.08
CA GLY A 67 -5.27 4.36 21.59
C GLY A 67 -5.30 2.82 21.62
N ALA A 68 -6.44 2.18 21.31
CA ALA A 68 -6.57 0.73 21.25
C ALA A 68 -6.40 0.20 19.82
N LYS A 69 -5.60 -0.86 19.66
CA LYS A 69 -5.42 -1.56 18.39
C LYS A 69 -6.70 -2.30 18.02
N LEU A 70 -7.16 -2.16 16.78
CA LEU A 70 -8.34 -2.83 16.27
C LEU A 70 -8.00 -4.17 15.59
N PRO A 71 -8.83 -5.22 15.78
CA PRO A 71 -8.79 -6.38 14.91
C PRO A 71 -9.20 -5.97 13.49
N ILE A 72 -8.49 -6.52 12.50
CA ILE A 72 -8.68 -6.18 11.08
C ILE A 72 -8.93 -7.42 10.22
N VAL A 73 -9.53 -7.19 9.06
CA VAL A 73 -9.56 -8.09 7.91
C VAL A 73 -9.16 -7.32 6.66
N VAL A 74 -8.60 -8.00 5.66
CA VAL A 74 -8.23 -7.38 4.38
C VAL A 74 -9.21 -7.77 3.30
N SER A 75 -9.68 -6.77 2.57
CA SER A 75 -10.42 -6.91 1.32
C SER A 75 -9.62 -6.28 0.18
N THR A 76 -9.82 -6.78 -1.03
CA THR A 76 -9.18 -6.27 -2.23
C THR A 76 -10.18 -6.15 -3.37
N THR A 77 -10.08 -5.04 -4.10
CA THR A 77 -10.60 -4.90 -5.46
C THR A 77 -9.41 -5.00 -6.43
N PRO A 78 -9.59 -4.94 -7.76
CA PRO A 78 -8.45 -4.80 -8.66
C PRO A 78 -7.65 -3.50 -8.47
N TYR A 79 -8.21 -2.50 -7.78
CA TYR A 79 -7.66 -1.13 -7.74
C TYR A 79 -7.35 -0.63 -6.33
N GLU A 80 -7.95 -1.26 -5.31
CA GLU A 80 -7.84 -0.87 -3.90
C GLU A 80 -7.50 -2.06 -3.02
N LEU A 81 -6.67 -1.81 -2.01
CA LEU A 81 -6.58 -2.63 -0.81
C LEU A 81 -7.32 -1.94 0.32
N ILE A 82 -8.14 -2.68 1.04
CA ILE A 82 -9.01 -2.15 2.09
C ILE A 82 -8.69 -2.89 3.40
N ILE A 83 -8.26 -2.13 4.41
CA ILE A 83 -8.05 -2.60 5.78
C ILE A 83 -9.34 -2.31 6.55
N GLU A 84 -10.11 -3.34 6.85
CA GLU A 84 -11.42 -3.21 7.48
C GLU A 84 -11.37 -3.61 8.95
N SER A 85 -12.06 -2.85 9.79
CA SER A 85 -12.38 -3.18 11.17
C SER A 85 -13.90 -3.15 11.39
N ASP A 86 -14.36 -3.43 12.61
CA ASP A 86 -15.77 -3.24 12.98
C ASP A 86 -16.15 -1.76 13.13
N LEU A 87 -15.17 -0.86 13.24
CA LEU A 87 -15.40 0.58 13.49
C LEU A 87 -15.20 1.46 12.25
N GLY A 88 -14.84 0.87 11.11
CA GLY A 88 -14.55 1.59 9.87
C GLY A 88 -13.44 0.93 9.07
N SER A 89 -12.95 1.64 8.05
CA SER A 89 -11.92 1.12 7.15
C SER A 89 -10.92 2.19 6.73
N VAL A 90 -9.71 1.75 6.42
CA VAL A 90 -8.70 2.53 5.70
C VAL A 90 -8.48 1.90 4.35
N ARG A 91 -8.48 2.70 3.30
CA ARG A 91 -8.33 2.28 1.92
C ARG A 91 -7.01 2.79 1.34
N CYS A 92 -6.37 1.94 0.56
CA CYS A 92 -5.07 2.19 -0.03
C CYS A 92 -5.15 1.98 -1.55
N CYS A 93 -4.58 2.90 -2.31
CA CYS A 93 -4.43 2.78 -3.76
C CYS A 93 -3.00 3.12 -4.17
N ILE A 94 -2.40 2.31 -5.05
CA ILE A 94 -1.12 2.66 -5.68
C ILE A 94 -1.46 3.52 -6.91
N GLY A 95 -1.62 4.82 -6.66
CA GLY A 95 -2.20 5.79 -7.60
C GLY A 95 -1.27 6.24 -8.72
N GLU A 96 0.03 6.06 -8.54
CA GLU A 96 1.06 6.18 -9.57
C GLU A 96 2.16 5.15 -9.30
N ARG A 97 3.11 4.99 -10.22
CA ARG A 97 4.19 4.00 -10.09
C ARG A 97 5.01 4.17 -8.82
N ARG A 98 5.18 5.41 -8.35
CA ARG A 98 5.93 5.75 -7.15
C ARG A 98 5.06 6.31 -6.04
N LEU A 99 3.74 6.20 -6.12
CA LEU A 99 2.84 6.85 -5.18
C LEU A 99 1.78 5.88 -4.65
N VAL A 100 1.69 5.82 -3.32
CA VAL A 100 0.58 5.23 -2.59
C VAL A 100 -0.25 6.35 -1.98
N ARG A 101 -1.57 6.31 -2.20
CA ARG A 101 -2.55 7.18 -1.53
C ARG A 101 -3.33 6.35 -0.52
N ILE A 102 -3.45 6.86 0.70
CA ILE A 102 -4.13 6.20 1.80
C ILE A 102 -5.18 7.15 2.36
N LYS A 103 -6.43 6.68 2.46
CA LYS A 103 -7.57 7.45 2.95
C LYS A 103 -8.36 6.65 3.98
N GLY A 104 -8.81 7.31 5.02
CA GLY A 104 -9.63 6.71 6.08
C GLY A 104 -10.63 7.70 6.66
N SER A 105 -11.69 7.16 7.23
CA SER A 105 -12.78 7.89 7.88
C SER A 105 -13.02 7.34 9.29
N ASP A 106 -14.11 7.78 9.93
CA ASP A 106 -14.62 7.21 11.19
C ASP A 106 -13.70 7.44 12.40
N GLY A 107 -12.82 8.43 12.28
CA GLY A 107 -11.85 8.82 13.31
C GLY A 107 -10.87 7.71 13.65
N LEU A 108 -10.46 6.92 12.66
CA LEU A 108 -9.45 5.88 12.81
C LEU A 108 -8.05 6.48 12.68
N THR A 109 -7.13 6.02 13.55
CA THR A 109 -5.71 6.31 13.46
C THR A 109 -5.02 5.19 12.69
N LEU A 110 -4.20 5.55 11.70
CA LEU A 110 -3.31 4.61 11.03
C LEU A 110 -1.94 4.64 11.70
N ARG A 111 -1.51 3.51 12.27
CA ARG A 111 -0.15 3.36 12.80
C ARG A 111 0.72 2.61 11.79
N LEU A 112 1.85 3.21 11.43
CA LEU A 112 2.89 2.60 10.61
C LEU A 112 4.06 2.20 11.53
N THR A 113 4.30 0.90 11.66
CA THR A 113 5.39 0.39 12.51
C THR A 113 6.53 -0.11 11.63
N PRO A 114 7.69 0.55 11.62
CA PRO A 114 8.85 0.05 10.89
C PRO A 114 9.26 -1.33 11.39
N GLN A 115 9.62 -2.24 10.48
CA GLN A 115 10.28 -3.47 10.89
C GLN A 115 11.73 -3.17 11.26
N PRO A 116 12.17 -3.52 12.48
CA PRO A 116 13.57 -3.41 12.82
C PRO A 116 14.36 -4.41 11.96
N THR A 117 15.16 -3.92 11.03
CA THR A 117 16.24 -4.70 10.42
C THR A 117 17.58 -4.16 10.90
N ALA A 118 18.64 -4.95 10.77
CA ALA A 118 19.98 -4.61 11.27
C ALA A 118 20.55 -3.29 10.68
N PHE A 119 19.94 -2.74 9.61
CA PHE A 119 20.42 -1.54 8.90
C PHE A 119 19.34 -0.48 8.60
N LEU A 120 18.04 -0.71 8.90
CA LEU A 120 16.93 0.20 8.54
C LEU A 120 16.17 0.79 9.75
N GLY A 121 16.76 0.77 10.94
CA GLY A 121 16.17 1.39 12.14
C GLY A 121 16.21 2.92 12.17
N ILE A 122 16.28 3.59 11.02
CA ILE A 122 16.30 5.05 10.97
C ILE A 122 14.86 5.54 11.17
N PRO A 123 14.55 6.27 12.26
CA PRO A 123 13.23 6.83 12.46
C PRO A 123 12.91 7.82 11.34
N ALA A 124 11.64 7.95 10.99
CA ALA A 124 11.18 9.01 10.11
C ALA A 124 11.70 10.38 10.58
N THR A 125 12.25 11.16 9.65
CA THR A 125 12.75 12.51 9.88
C THR A 125 11.69 13.51 9.48
N ASP A 126 11.31 14.40 10.40
CA ASP A 126 10.47 15.56 10.09
C ASP A 126 11.30 16.56 9.27
N MET A 127 10.84 16.86 8.06
CA MET A 127 11.53 17.77 7.13
C MET A 127 11.24 19.25 7.41
N LEU A 128 10.40 19.55 8.43
CA LEU A 128 9.98 20.88 8.87
C LEU A 128 9.16 21.67 7.84
N ASP A 129 8.64 20.99 6.82
CA ASP A 129 7.77 21.54 5.78
C ASP A 129 6.41 20.82 5.69
N GLY A 130 6.10 19.97 6.68
CA GLY A 130 4.91 19.13 6.70
C GLY A 130 5.10 17.77 6.03
N THR A 131 6.30 17.44 5.56
CA THR A 131 6.64 16.12 5.02
C THR A 131 7.59 15.35 5.95
N TYR A 132 7.56 14.02 5.81
CA TYR A 132 8.34 13.12 6.67
C TYR A 132 9.13 12.14 5.81
N PHE A 133 10.46 12.21 5.93
CA PHE A 133 11.38 11.35 5.20
C PHE A 133 11.61 10.04 5.93
N VAL A 134 11.47 8.91 5.23
CA VAL A 134 11.70 7.57 5.79
C VAL A 134 12.60 6.77 4.85
N PRO A 135 13.78 6.32 5.31
CA PRO A 135 14.58 5.34 4.58
C PRO A 135 13.78 4.05 4.36
N PHE A 136 13.73 3.58 3.13
CA PHE A 136 12.84 2.51 2.70
C PHE A 136 13.61 1.48 1.87
N GLY A 137 14.62 0.87 2.50
CA GLY A 137 15.45 -0.17 1.88
C GLY A 137 16.38 0.42 0.82
N GLN A 138 16.19 0.02 -0.45
CA GLN A 138 16.93 0.56 -1.61
C GLN A 138 16.31 1.84 -2.17
N SER A 139 15.34 2.44 -1.46
CA SER A 139 14.71 3.70 -1.83
C SER A 139 14.51 4.55 -0.58
N ASN A 140 14.02 5.76 -0.78
CA ASN A 140 13.51 6.63 0.26
C ASN A 140 12.03 6.88 -0.01
N VAL A 141 11.26 7.14 1.04
CA VAL A 141 9.88 7.62 0.89
C VAL A 141 9.67 8.94 1.60
N LEU A 142 8.87 9.81 0.99
CA LEU A 142 8.24 10.93 1.68
C LEU A 142 6.81 10.54 2.06
N MET A 143 6.48 10.70 3.33
CA MET A 143 5.11 10.62 3.83
C MET A 143 4.55 12.03 3.98
N ILE A 144 3.39 12.27 3.39
CA ILE A 144 2.80 13.60 3.24
C ILE A 144 1.35 13.55 3.71
N PRO A 145 1.04 13.96 4.95
CA PRO A 145 -0.33 14.05 5.43
C PRO A 145 -1.06 15.22 4.76
N PHE A 146 -2.17 14.91 4.09
CA PHE A 146 -3.12 15.90 3.55
C PHE A 146 -4.25 16.19 4.54
N LYS A 147 -4.64 15.18 5.33
CA LYS A 147 -5.59 15.31 6.42
C LYS A 147 -5.10 14.52 7.62
N GLY A 148 -5.41 15.07 8.80
CA GLY A 148 -4.96 14.54 10.07
C GLY A 148 -3.59 15.07 10.48
N SER A 149 -3.07 14.53 11.57
CA SER A 149 -1.77 14.91 12.13
C SER A 149 -0.83 13.72 12.14
N PHE A 150 0.38 13.91 11.63
CA PHE A 150 1.39 12.87 11.59
C PHE A 150 2.39 13.06 12.73
N LYS A 151 2.74 11.96 13.41
CA LYS A 151 3.71 11.95 14.50
C LYS A 151 4.75 10.88 14.25
N CYS A 152 6.02 11.28 14.32
CA CYS A 152 7.16 10.37 14.25
C CYS A 152 7.64 9.95 15.65
N GLY A 153 8.04 8.68 15.77
CA GLY A 153 8.57 8.10 17.00
C GLY A 153 9.08 6.68 16.76
N ALA A 154 9.00 5.82 17.78
CA ALA A 154 9.29 4.39 17.64
C ALA A 154 8.35 3.68 16.65
N TYR A 155 7.16 4.25 16.46
CA TYR A 155 6.22 3.98 15.38
C TYR A 155 5.73 5.35 14.88
N HIS A 156 5.16 5.38 13.68
CA HIS A 156 4.58 6.57 13.10
C HIS A 156 3.06 6.50 13.16
N GLU A 157 2.40 7.62 13.46
CA GLU A 157 0.93 7.67 13.56
C GLU A 157 0.38 8.80 12.73
N LEU A 158 -0.60 8.47 11.90
CA LEU A 158 -1.50 9.43 11.27
C LEU A 158 -2.82 9.42 12.04
N SER A 159 -3.00 10.42 12.89
CA SER A 159 -4.24 10.62 13.66
C SER A 159 -5.24 11.43 12.84
N PRO A 160 -6.54 11.19 12.99
CA PRO A 160 -7.58 11.88 12.22
C PRO A 160 -7.62 13.39 12.48
N ASP A 161 -8.15 14.14 11.51
CA ASP A 161 -8.54 15.54 11.66
C ASP A 161 -9.82 15.70 12.52
N GLU A 162 -10.28 16.94 12.68
CA GLU A 162 -11.50 17.27 13.44
C GLU A 162 -12.76 16.62 12.88
N ASP A 163 -12.78 16.33 11.57
CA ASP A 163 -13.87 15.64 10.87
C ASP A 163 -13.74 14.10 10.93
N GLY A 164 -12.73 13.58 11.64
CA GLY A 164 -12.49 12.15 11.77
C GLY A 164 -11.83 11.51 10.55
N ASN A 165 -11.20 12.29 9.66
CA ASN A 165 -10.60 11.79 8.42
C ASN A 165 -9.08 11.74 8.51
N ILE A 166 -8.50 10.76 7.82
CA ILE A 166 -7.07 10.72 7.50
C ILE A 166 -6.89 10.66 5.98
N ASP A 167 -5.84 11.32 5.50
CA ASP A 167 -5.44 11.28 4.09
C ASP A 167 -3.94 11.50 3.99
N MET A 168 -3.23 10.60 3.32
CA MET A 168 -1.76 10.63 3.22
C MET A 168 -1.28 10.10 1.88
N VAL A 169 -0.24 10.74 1.35
CA VAL A 169 0.60 10.19 0.29
C VAL A 169 1.85 9.56 0.90
N ILE A 170 2.26 8.43 0.33
CA ILE A 170 3.62 7.90 0.46
C ILE A 170 4.22 7.87 -0.94
N GLU A 171 5.24 8.69 -1.20
CA GLU A 171 5.92 8.76 -2.49
C GLU A 171 7.36 8.25 -2.41
N GLU A 172 7.75 7.40 -3.36
CA GLU A 172 9.07 6.77 -3.45
C GLU A 172 10.05 7.58 -4.30
N TYR A 173 11.29 7.71 -3.81
CA TYR A 173 12.42 8.32 -4.49
C TYR A 173 13.64 7.41 -4.42
N THR A 174 14.35 7.25 -5.54
CA THR A 174 15.62 6.50 -5.59
C THR A 174 16.83 7.36 -5.26
N ILE A 175 16.65 8.68 -5.26
CA ILE A 175 17.64 9.70 -4.89
C ILE A 175 17.03 10.63 -3.85
N ASP A 176 17.72 11.72 -3.51
CA ASP A 176 17.19 12.75 -2.64
C ASP A 176 15.83 13.24 -3.14
N PRO A 177 14.80 13.24 -2.28
CA PRO A 177 13.45 13.52 -2.71
C PRO A 177 13.30 14.99 -3.09
N ILE A 178 12.77 15.23 -4.29
CA ILE A 178 12.32 16.56 -4.70
C ILE A 178 10.81 16.57 -4.49
N HIS A 179 10.38 17.17 -3.40
CA HIS A 179 8.96 17.32 -3.07
C HIS A 179 8.27 18.15 -4.15
N ARG A 180 7.34 17.54 -4.90
CA ARG A 180 6.51 18.26 -5.87
C ARG A 180 5.47 19.13 -5.15
N PRO A 181 4.98 20.21 -5.77
CA PRO A 181 3.92 21.03 -5.19
C PRO A 181 2.71 20.20 -4.75
N LEU A 182 2.10 20.54 -3.60
CA LEU A 182 0.96 19.80 -3.05
C LEU A 182 -0.23 19.70 -4.01
N SER A 183 -0.39 20.69 -4.90
CA SER A 183 -1.42 20.72 -5.95
C SER A 183 -1.22 19.70 -7.06
N GLU A 184 -0.03 19.10 -7.18
CA GLU A 184 0.28 18.11 -8.22
C GLU A 184 -0.01 16.67 -7.78
N TYR A 185 -0.35 16.45 -6.51
CA TYR A 185 -0.75 15.12 -6.05
C TYR A 185 -2.20 14.83 -6.43
N PRO A 186 -2.49 13.66 -7.02
CA PRO A 186 -3.85 13.27 -7.34
C PRO A 186 -4.71 13.06 -6.08
N SER A 187 -6.02 13.30 -6.20
CA SER A 187 -6.96 12.87 -5.16
C SER A 187 -6.98 11.35 -5.04
N TYR A 188 -7.55 10.83 -3.95
CA TYR A 188 -7.72 9.37 -3.78
C TYR A 188 -8.60 8.81 -4.91
N GLU A 189 -9.65 9.52 -5.26
CA GLU A 189 -10.58 9.15 -6.32
C GLU A 189 -9.88 9.14 -7.70
N ASP A 190 -9.01 10.11 -7.98
CA ASP A 190 -8.21 10.14 -9.21
C ASP A 190 -7.20 8.97 -9.28
N CYS A 191 -6.59 8.62 -8.15
CA CYS A 191 -5.69 7.46 -8.05
C CYS A 191 -6.41 6.17 -8.47
N VAL A 192 -7.60 5.94 -7.90
CA VAL A 192 -8.42 4.76 -8.20
C VAL A 192 -8.90 4.78 -9.64
N ALA A 193 -9.37 5.92 -10.15
CA ALA A 193 -9.82 6.06 -11.53
C ALA A 193 -8.70 5.79 -12.54
N SER A 194 -7.49 6.31 -12.29
CA SER A 194 -6.30 6.08 -13.10
C SER A 194 -5.88 4.61 -13.11
N CYS A 195 -5.78 3.99 -11.93
CA CYS A 195 -5.47 2.57 -11.78
C CYS A 195 -6.50 1.70 -12.53
N LYS A 196 -7.79 2.06 -12.41
CA LYS A 196 -8.88 1.39 -13.11
C LYS A 196 -8.78 1.49 -14.62
N ALA A 197 -8.62 2.69 -15.16
CA ALA A 197 -8.53 2.90 -16.60
C ALA A 197 -7.34 2.13 -17.20
N GLU A 198 -6.19 2.14 -16.51
CA GLU A 198 -4.99 1.42 -16.96
C GLU A 198 -5.21 -0.10 -16.95
N PHE A 199 -5.72 -0.67 -15.85
CA PHE A 199 -5.94 -2.11 -15.75
C PHE A 199 -7.01 -2.59 -16.74
N ASP A 200 -8.13 -1.86 -16.88
CA ASP A 200 -9.20 -2.26 -17.80
C ASP A 200 -8.71 -2.26 -19.24
N THR A 201 -7.94 -1.24 -19.63
CA THR A 201 -7.30 -1.17 -20.95
C THR A 201 -6.33 -2.34 -21.16
N PHE A 202 -5.53 -2.65 -20.14
CA PHE A 202 -4.61 -3.78 -20.19
C PHE A 202 -5.37 -5.10 -20.36
N ALA A 203 -6.33 -5.39 -19.48
CA ALA A 203 -7.12 -6.62 -19.49
C ALA A 203 -7.90 -6.81 -20.80
N ALA A 204 -8.36 -5.73 -21.43
CA ALA A 204 -9.00 -5.79 -22.75
C ALA A 204 -8.01 -6.10 -23.89
N SER A 205 -6.73 -5.72 -23.74
CA SER A 205 -5.70 -5.91 -24.77
C SER A 205 -4.98 -7.26 -24.72
N VAL A 206 -4.80 -7.84 -23.52
CA VAL A 206 -3.96 -9.05 -23.35
C VAL A 206 -4.75 -10.33 -23.03
N ALA A 207 -5.98 -10.22 -22.52
CA ALA A 207 -6.76 -11.37 -22.08
C ALA A 207 -8.00 -11.54 -22.97
N PRO A 208 -8.06 -12.59 -23.83
CA PRO A 208 -9.19 -12.79 -24.72
C PRO A 208 -10.47 -12.99 -23.92
N ALA A 209 -11.60 -12.48 -24.42
CA ALA A 209 -12.90 -12.68 -23.77
C ALA A 209 -13.18 -14.19 -23.59
N LEU A 210 -13.63 -14.56 -22.39
CA LEU A 210 -14.02 -15.92 -22.05
C LEU A 210 -15.52 -15.94 -21.75
N PRO A 211 -16.19 -17.12 -21.78
CA PRO A 211 -17.56 -17.25 -21.29
C PRO A 211 -17.71 -16.69 -19.87
N ASP A 212 -18.83 -16.03 -19.56
CA ASP A 212 -19.09 -15.29 -18.31
C ASP A 212 -18.70 -16.05 -17.03
N ARG A 213 -18.90 -17.38 -17.01
CA ARG A 213 -18.53 -18.25 -15.88
C ARG A 213 -17.02 -18.25 -15.53
N TYR A 214 -16.17 -17.75 -16.41
CA TYR A 214 -14.72 -17.65 -16.24
C TYR A 214 -14.23 -16.21 -16.11
N GLU A 215 -15.10 -15.21 -16.18
CA GLU A 215 -14.70 -13.81 -16.26
C GLU A 215 -13.93 -13.34 -15.02
N ASP A 216 -14.38 -13.73 -13.83
CA ASP A 216 -13.67 -13.42 -12.58
C ASP A 216 -12.23 -13.98 -12.59
N LYS A 217 -12.07 -15.22 -13.06
CA LYS A 217 -10.76 -15.87 -13.12
C LYS A 217 -9.89 -15.28 -14.23
N ARG A 218 -10.49 -14.87 -15.34
CA ARG A 218 -9.81 -14.16 -16.43
C ARG A 218 -9.23 -12.85 -15.92
N LEU A 219 -10.04 -12.04 -15.24
CA LEU A 219 -9.62 -10.76 -14.67
C LEU A 219 -8.55 -10.94 -13.60
N GLN A 220 -8.68 -11.94 -12.72
CA GLN A 220 -7.65 -12.26 -11.72
C GLN A 220 -6.30 -12.60 -12.39
N ALA A 221 -6.30 -13.46 -13.41
CA ALA A 221 -5.07 -13.83 -14.12
C ALA A 221 -4.43 -12.64 -14.87
N ALA A 222 -5.26 -11.80 -15.50
CA ALA A 222 -4.80 -10.57 -16.14
C ALA A 222 -4.19 -9.61 -15.11
N TRP A 223 -4.83 -9.46 -13.95
CA TRP A 223 -4.35 -8.57 -12.88
C TRP A 223 -3.03 -9.04 -12.30
N ILE A 224 -2.87 -10.34 -12.02
CA ILE A 224 -1.60 -10.90 -11.52
C ILE A 224 -0.48 -10.62 -12.52
N THR A 225 -0.75 -10.80 -13.81
CA THR A 225 0.24 -10.49 -14.85
C THR A 225 0.58 -9.01 -14.87
N TRP A 226 -0.44 -8.14 -14.78
CA TRP A 226 -0.31 -6.70 -14.80
C TRP A 226 0.49 -6.14 -13.62
N CYS A 227 0.15 -6.56 -12.39
CA CYS A 227 0.73 -6.02 -11.17
C CYS A 227 2.18 -6.48 -10.91
N LEU A 228 2.61 -7.57 -11.54
CA LEU A 228 3.98 -8.09 -11.45
C LEU A 228 4.94 -7.47 -12.48
N MET A 229 4.45 -6.65 -13.41
CA MET A 229 5.30 -5.88 -14.31
C MET A 229 5.80 -4.63 -13.61
N VAL A 230 7.10 -4.55 -13.29
CA VAL A 230 7.74 -3.36 -12.68
C VAL A 230 8.46 -2.51 -13.74
N GLU A 231 8.74 -1.24 -13.43
CA GLU A 231 9.55 -0.40 -14.33
C GLU A 231 10.98 -0.94 -14.47
N PRO A 232 11.63 -0.76 -15.63
CA PRO A 232 13.08 -0.97 -15.72
C PRO A 232 13.80 0.08 -14.86
N ASP A 233 14.45 -0.35 -13.80
CA ASP A 233 15.17 0.54 -12.87
C ASP A 233 16.68 0.63 -13.14
N GLY A 234 17.17 -0.01 -14.21
CA GLY A 234 18.61 -0.10 -14.51
C GLY A 234 19.39 -1.03 -13.56
N GLU A 235 18.87 -1.32 -12.36
CA GLU A 235 19.38 -2.31 -11.40
C GLU A 235 18.71 -3.68 -11.55
N ALA A 236 18.53 -4.14 -12.79
CA ALA A 236 18.21 -5.53 -13.03
C ALA A 236 19.41 -6.39 -12.61
N LEU A 237 19.47 -6.79 -11.33
CA LEU A 237 20.30 -7.89 -10.87
C LEU A 237 19.72 -9.22 -11.41
N TYR A 238 19.73 -9.36 -12.74
CA TYR A 238 19.79 -10.65 -13.41
C TYR A 238 21.24 -10.83 -13.87
N LYS A 239 22.09 -11.27 -12.94
CA LYS A 239 23.36 -11.96 -13.22
C LYS A 239 23.39 -13.24 -12.42
#